data_AF-A0A376RJQ8-F1
#
_entry.id   AF-A0A376RJQ8-F1
#
_cell.length_a   1.000
_cell.length_b   1.000
_cell.length_c   1.000
_cell.angle_alpha   90.00
_cell.angle_beta   90.00
_cell.angle_gamma   90.00
#
_symmetry.space_group_name_H-M   'P 1'
#
loop_
_entity.id
_entity.type
_entity.pdbx_description
1 polymer ?
#
loop_
_entity_poly.entity_id
_entity_poly.type
_entity_poly.pdbx_seq_one_letter_code
_entity_poly.pdbx_strand_id
1 'polypeptide(L)'
;MMLLSVGELFTDYSDHPRKLVTLNPKLKSTAAGRYQLLSRWWDAYRKQLGLKDFSPESQDAVALQQIKERGALPMIDRGDIRQAIDRCSNIWASLPGAGYGQFEHKADSLIAKFKEAGGTVREIEV
;
A
#
# COMPACT_ATOMS: atom_id res chain seq x y z
N MET A 1 -11.11 4.85 12.17
CA MET A 1 -9.81 5.01 12.86
C MET A 1 -8.73 4.45 11.95
N MET A 2 -7.66 5.20 11.65
CA MET A 2 -6.59 4.73 10.75
C MET A 2 -5.18 4.98 11.29
N LEU A 3 -4.25 4.14 10.83
CA LEU A 3 -2.90 3.97 11.37
C LEU A 3 -1.88 4.94 10.75
N LEU A 4 -1.00 5.47 11.58
CA LEU A 4 0.29 6.07 11.23
C LEU A 4 1.39 5.01 11.30
N SER A 5 2.54 5.30 10.69
CA SER A 5 3.70 4.39 10.60
C SER A 5 4.22 3.81 11.93
N VAL A 6 3.88 4.39 13.08
CA VAL A 6 4.26 3.89 14.42
C VAL A 6 3.09 3.35 15.24
N GLY A 7 1.95 3.09 14.62
CA GLY A 7 0.75 2.60 15.31
C GLY A 7 -0.07 3.68 16.02
N GLU A 8 0.34 4.95 15.94
CA GLU A 8 -0.53 6.08 16.33
C GLU A 8 -1.74 6.15 15.39
N LEU A 9 -2.88 6.60 15.92
CA LEU A 9 -4.12 6.71 15.15
C LEU A 9 -4.44 8.18 14.86
N PHE A 10 -4.98 8.45 13.67
CA PHE A 10 -5.56 9.74 13.33
C PHE A 10 -7.06 9.59 13.10
N THR A 11 -7.81 10.65 13.41
CA THR A 11 -9.27 10.71 13.35
C THR A 11 -9.79 11.65 12.27
N ASP A 12 -8.95 12.57 11.79
CA ASP A 12 -9.31 13.50 10.73
C ASP A 12 -8.95 12.93 9.35
N TYR A 13 -9.96 12.77 8.51
CA TYR A 13 -9.83 12.29 7.13
C TYR A 13 -9.89 13.43 6.12
N SER A 14 -9.96 14.70 6.54
CA SER A 14 -10.04 15.84 5.62
C SER A 14 -8.81 15.95 4.71
N ASP A 15 -7.64 15.52 5.18
CA ASP A 15 -6.41 15.49 4.42
C ASP A 15 -5.44 14.45 5.03
N HIS A 16 -4.37 14.16 4.30
CA HIS A 16 -3.29 13.35 4.84
C HIS A 16 -2.70 14.05 6.08
N PRO A 17 -2.43 13.34 7.20
CA PRO A 17 -2.02 13.97 8.46
C PRO A 17 -0.66 14.69 8.40
N ARG A 18 0.12 14.43 7.33
CA ARG A 18 1.47 14.99 7.04
C ARG A 18 2.42 14.98 8.24
N LYS A 19 2.17 14.08 9.19
CA LYS A 19 2.94 13.95 10.43
C LYS A 19 4.24 13.20 10.11
N LEU A 20 5.38 13.86 10.32
CA LEU A 20 6.67 13.20 10.24
C LEU A 20 6.92 12.42 11.51
N VAL A 21 6.96 11.10 11.38
CA VAL A 21 7.11 10.17 12.49
C VAL A 21 8.49 9.53 12.42
N THR A 22 9.20 9.51 13.55
CA THR A 22 10.52 8.88 13.66
C THR A 22 10.34 7.40 14.02
N LEU A 23 10.66 6.51 13.08
CA LEU A 23 10.59 5.05 13.27
C LEU A 23 11.80 4.51 14.04
N ASN A 24 12.97 5.07 13.74
CA ASN A 24 14.20 4.83 14.48
C ASN A 24 15.09 6.10 14.38
N PRO A 25 16.19 6.22 15.15
CA PRO A 25 17.02 7.42 15.14
C PRO A 25 17.54 7.86 13.75
N LYS A 26 17.57 6.94 12.77
CA LYS A 26 18.05 7.19 11.40
C LYS A 26 16.93 7.26 10.35
N LEU A 27 15.69 6.94 10.71
CA LEU A 27 14.58 6.79 9.76
C LEU A 27 13.35 7.57 10.24
N LYS A 28 12.96 8.54 9.43
CA LYS A 28 11.71 9.29 9.60
C LYS A 28 10.82 9.02 8.39
N SER A 29 9.54 8.78 8.64
CA SER A 29 8.55 8.50 7.61
C SER A 29 7.31 9.36 7.83
N THR A 30 6.64 9.73 6.74
CA THR A 30 5.32 10.39 6.79
C THR A 30 4.19 9.43 6.43
N ALA A 31 4.45 8.12 6.44
CA ALA A 31 3.48 7.13 6.02
C ALA A 31 2.24 7.13 6.92
N ALA A 32 1.06 7.25 6.29
CA ALA A 32 -0.22 7.24 6.96
C ALA A 32 -1.28 6.47 6.17
N GLY A 33 -2.34 6.06 6.88
CA GLY A 33 -3.49 5.38 6.31
C GLY A 33 -3.28 3.88 6.15
N ARG A 34 -4.29 3.22 5.57
CA ARG A 34 -4.33 1.76 5.38
C ARG A 34 -3.14 1.25 4.54
N TYR A 35 -2.72 2.04 3.56
CA TYR A 35 -1.65 1.70 2.61
C TYR A 35 -0.33 2.40 2.91
N GLN A 36 -0.17 3.00 4.09
CA GLN A 36 1.08 3.65 4.50
C GLN A 36 1.60 4.66 3.45
N LEU A 37 0.68 5.46 2.89
CA LEU A 37 0.99 6.42 1.84
C LEU A 37 1.85 7.56 2.39
N LEU A 38 2.89 7.96 1.67
CA LEU A 38 3.71 9.12 2.05
C LEU A 38 3.03 10.42 1.62
N SER A 39 3.16 11.46 2.44
CA SER A 39 2.63 12.81 2.16
C SER A 39 2.98 13.34 0.75
N ARG A 40 4.23 13.16 0.31
CA ARG A 40 4.69 13.59 -1.03
C ARG A 40 3.90 12.95 -2.17
N TRP A 41 3.52 11.68 -2.02
CA TRP A 41 2.79 10.93 -3.03
C TRP A 41 1.30 11.24 -2.95
N TRP A 42 0.78 11.41 -1.73
CA TRP A 42 -0.56 11.90 -1.51
C TRP A 42 -0.82 13.21 -2.26
N ASP A 43 0.03 14.23 -2.11
CA ASP A 43 -0.19 15.53 -2.76
C ASP A 43 -0.20 15.41 -4.31
N ALA A 44 0.63 14.53 -4.87
CA ALA A 44 0.64 14.24 -6.30
C ALA A 44 -0.66 13.55 -6.77
N TYR A 45 -1.05 12.45 -6.12
CA TYR A 45 -2.26 11.71 -6.49
C TYR A 45 -3.54 12.48 -6.18
N ARG A 46 -3.57 13.26 -5.10
CA ARG A 46 -4.68 14.16 -4.78
C ARG A 46 -4.96 15.11 -5.93
N LYS A 47 -3.92 15.71 -6.51
CA LYS A 47 -4.05 16.59 -7.67
C LYS A 47 -4.39 15.83 -8.95
N GLN A 48 -3.76 14.67 -9.18
CA GLN A 48 -3.97 13.85 -10.39
C GLN A 48 -5.39 13.25 -10.46
N LEU A 49 -5.92 12.80 -9.33
CA LEU A 49 -7.22 12.12 -9.23
C LEU A 49 -8.35 13.07 -8.76
N GLY A 50 -8.02 14.31 -8.38
CA GLY A 50 -9.00 15.29 -7.89
C GLY A 50 -9.60 14.93 -6.53
N LEU A 51 -8.83 14.25 -5.67
CA LEU A 51 -9.31 13.80 -4.37
C LEU A 51 -9.45 14.99 -3.41
N LYS A 52 -10.57 15.02 -2.68
CA LYS A 52 -10.89 16.12 -1.77
C LYS A 52 -10.52 15.82 -0.32
N ASP A 53 -10.45 14.55 0.03
CA ASP A 53 -10.24 14.05 1.38
C ASP A 53 -9.27 12.86 1.38
N PHE A 54 -8.79 12.46 2.55
CA PHE A 54 -8.00 11.26 2.80
C PHE A 54 -8.87 10.13 3.38
N SER A 55 -10.12 10.03 2.95
CA SER A 55 -11.05 8.96 3.35
C SER A 55 -10.54 7.57 2.96
N PRO A 56 -11.11 6.47 3.50
CA PRO A 56 -10.81 5.11 3.06
C PRO A 56 -10.92 4.95 1.53
N GLU A 57 -11.95 5.53 0.93
CA GLU A 57 -12.21 5.46 -0.51
C GLU A 57 -11.12 6.18 -1.32
N SER A 58 -10.71 7.38 -0.88
CA SER A 58 -9.61 8.12 -1.48
C SER A 58 -8.28 7.37 -1.37
N GLN A 59 -8.04 6.69 -0.25
CA GLN A 59 -6.84 5.87 -0.07
C GLN A 59 -6.85 4.64 -0.98
N ASP A 60 -7.98 3.95 -1.09
CA ASP A 60 -8.17 2.82 -1.99
C ASP A 60 -7.95 3.28 -3.45
N ALA A 61 -8.47 4.45 -3.85
CA ALA A 61 -8.26 5.01 -5.18
C ALA A 61 -6.78 5.28 -5.49
N VAL A 62 -6.03 5.84 -4.54
CA VAL A 62 -4.58 6.05 -4.69
C VAL A 62 -3.82 4.72 -4.78
N ALA A 63 -4.18 3.73 -3.95
CA ALA A 63 -3.56 2.41 -4.00
C ALA A 63 -3.80 1.73 -5.35
N LEU A 64 -5.04 1.75 -5.84
CA LEU A 64 -5.41 1.21 -7.16
C LEU A 64 -4.68 1.93 -8.29
N GLN A 65 -4.55 3.25 -8.22
CA GLN A 65 -3.82 4.02 -9.22
C GLN A 65 -2.32 3.66 -9.22
N GLN A 66 -1.69 3.48 -8.06
CA GLN A 66 -0.30 3.02 -7.98
C GLN A 66 -0.13 1.61 -8.56
N ILE A 67 -1.04 0.68 -8.24
CA ILE A 67 -1.06 -0.69 -8.79
C ILE A 67 -1.23 -0.65 -10.32
N LYS A 68 -2.10 0.23 -10.82
CA LYS A 68 -2.32 0.47 -12.25
C LYS A 68 -1.06 0.94 -12.94
N GLU A 69 -0.36 1.92 -12.37
CA GLU A 69 0.90 2.46 -12.89
C GLU A 69 2.03 1.41 -12.91
N ARG A 70 1.98 0.42 -12.00
CA ARG A 70 2.89 -0.74 -12.04
C ARG A 70 2.50 -1.81 -13.05
N GLY A 71 1.34 -1.70 -13.68
CA GLY A 71 0.80 -2.72 -14.58
C GLY A 71 0.41 -4.01 -13.85
N ALA A 72 0.12 -3.92 -12.55
CA ALA A 72 -0.26 -5.06 -11.72
C ALA A 72 -1.78 -5.32 -11.72
N LEU A 73 -2.62 -4.37 -12.17
CA LEU A 73 -4.07 -4.60 -12.27
C LEU A 73 -4.42 -5.83 -13.14
N PRO A 74 -3.91 -5.97 -14.38
CA PRO A 74 -4.21 -7.15 -15.18
C PRO A 74 -3.62 -8.45 -14.60
N MET A 75 -2.64 -8.36 -13.69
CA MET A 75 -2.11 -9.53 -12.96
C MET A 75 -3.07 -9.96 -11.87
N ILE A 76 -3.63 -9.00 -11.13
CA ILE A 76 -4.64 -9.27 -10.11
C ILE A 76 -5.90 -9.86 -10.76
N ASP A 77 -6.38 -9.27 -11.85
CA ASP A 77 -7.59 -9.71 -12.54
C ASP A 77 -7.49 -11.15 -13.07
N ARG A 78 -6.32 -11.58 -13.52
CA ARG A 78 -6.07 -12.96 -13.98
C ARG A 78 -5.65 -13.93 -12.86
N GLY A 79 -5.59 -13.46 -11.61
CA GLY A 79 -5.20 -14.25 -10.44
C GLY A 79 -3.68 -14.45 -10.27
N ASP A 80 -2.83 -13.77 -11.03
CA ASP A 80 -1.36 -13.84 -10.94
C ASP A 80 -0.82 -12.98 -9.77
N ILE A 81 -1.29 -13.27 -8.55
CA ILE A 81 -1.04 -12.44 -7.36
C ILE A 81 0.44 -12.37 -6.97
N ARG A 82 1.22 -13.44 -7.19
CA ARG A 82 2.67 -13.42 -6.95
C ARG A 82 3.37 -12.33 -7.77
N GLN A 83 3.05 -12.26 -9.06
CA GLN A 83 3.62 -11.25 -9.96
C GLN A 83 3.11 -9.85 -9.61
N ALA A 84 1.84 -9.72 -9.22
CA ALA A 84 1.30 -8.44 -8.77
C ALA A 84 2.02 -7.91 -7.51
N ILE A 85 2.28 -8.80 -6.54
CA ILE A 85 3.03 -8.47 -5.32
C ILE A 85 4.45 -8.03 -5.66
N ASP A 86 5.16 -8.80 -6.49
CA ASP A 86 6.53 -8.48 -6.91
C ASP A 86 6.60 -7.11 -7.61
N ARG A 87 5.65 -6.82 -8.50
CA ARG A 87 5.55 -5.54 -9.21
C ARG A 87 5.22 -4.35 -8.31
N CYS A 88 4.60 -4.60 -7.18
CA CYS A 88 4.24 -3.59 -6.19
C CYS A 88 5.24 -3.49 -5.04
N SER A 89 6.27 -4.36 -4.99
CA SER A 89 7.28 -4.40 -3.94
C SER A 89 7.95 -3.05 -3.71
N ASN A 90 8.20 -2.31 -4.78
CA ASN A 90 8.84 -1.00 -4.71
C ASN A 90 7.92 0.11 -4.14
N ILE A 91 6.60 -0.10 -4.07
CA ILE A 91 5.64 0.83 -3.47
C ILE A 91 5.52 0.59 -1.96
N TRP A 92 5.39 -0.68 -1.55
CA TRP A 92 5.16 -1.05 -0.16
C TRP A 92 6.35 -1.79 0.43
N ALA A 93 7.01 -1.17 1.41
CA ALA A 93 8.17 -1.73 2.09
C ALA A 93 7.93 -3.06 2.82
N SER A 94 6.66 -3.40 3.09
CA SER A 94 6.25 -4.65 3.73
C SER A 94 6.13 -5.83 2.76
N LEU A 95 6.21 -5.59 1.44
CA LEU A 95 6.12 -6.64 0.43
C LEU A 95 7.50 -7.30 0.22
N PRO A 96 7.52 -8.58 -0.16
CA PRO A 96 8.76 -9.28 -0.46
C PRO A 96 9.46 -8.63 -1.65
N GLY A 97 10.77 -8.41 -1.55
CA GLY A 97 11.58 -7.78 -2.59
C GLY A 97 11.58 -6.25 -2.57
N ALA A 98 10.97 -5.62 -1.57
CA ALA A 98 10.91 -4.18 -1.46
C ALA A 98 12.29 -3.55 -1.18
N GLY A 99 13.18 -4.28 -0.49
CA GLY A 99 14.60 -3.90 -0.34
C GLY A 99 14.84 -2.71 0.60
N TYR A 100 13.82 -2.28 1.35
CA TYR A 100 13.93 -1.14 2.28
C TYR A 100 14.61 -1.50 3.61
N GLY A 101 15.08 -2.74 3.77
CA GLY A 101 15.67 -3.22 5.03
C GLY A 101 14.67 -3.27 6.19
N GLN A 102 13.38 -3.31 5.88
CA GLN A 102 12.29 -3.49 6.84
C GLN A 102 11.80 -4.95 6.83
N PHE A 103 10.92 -5.31 7.78
CA PHE A 103 10.35 -6.65 7.81
C PHE A 103 9.42 -6.86 6.59
N GLU A 104 9.82 -7.76 5.71
CA GLU A 104 9.05 -8.14 4.52
C GLU A 104 8.18 -9.37 4.81
N HIS A 105 6.92 -9.34 4.40
CA HIS A 105 6.04 -10.51 4.49
C HIS A 105 6.36 -11.53 3.40
N LYS A 106 6.17 -12.81 3.70
CA LYS A 106 6.28 -13.88 2.70
C LYS A 106 5.12 -13.79 1.70
N ALA A 107 5.42 -13.96 0.41
CA ALA A 107 4.42 -13.97 -0.65
C ALA A 107 3.30 -14.98 -0.36
N ASP A 108 3.63 -16.15 0.18
CA ASP A 108 2.65 -17.19 0.52
C ASP A 108 1.65 -16.73 1.59
N SER A 109 2.11 -16.01 2.60
CA SER A 109 1.23 -15.45 3.64
C SER A 109 0.30 -14.38 3.08
N LEU A 110 0.79 -13.56 2.15
CA LEU A 110 -0.02 -12.56 1.46
C LEU A 110 -1.07 -13.20 0.55
N ILE A 111 -0.69 -14.25 -0.18
CA ILE A 111 -1.60 -15.03 -1.02
C ILE A 111 -2.69 -15.70 -0.18
N ALA A 112 -2.32 -16.29 0.97
CA ALA A 112 -3.29 -16.87 1.89
C ALA A 112 -4.30 -15.82 2.36
N LYS A 113 -3.83 -14.62 2.74
CA LYS A 113 -4.72 -13.50 3.11
C LYS A 113 -5.58 -13.00 1.96
N PHE A 114 -5.05 -12.98 0.73
CA PHE A 114 -5.82 -12.62 -0.46
C PHE A 114 -6.94 -13.63 -0.73
N LYS A 115 -6.66 -14.93 -0.57
CA LYS A 115 -7.67 -16.00 -0.67
C LYS A 115 -8.73 -15.90 0.43
N GLU A 116 -8.30 -15.67 1.68
CA GLU A 116 -9.22 -15.43 2.80
C GLU A 116 -10.14 -14.22 2.58
N ALA A 117 -9.65 -13.20 1.88
CA ALA A 117 -10.43 -12.03 1.48
C ALA A 117 -11.40 -12.30 0.31
N GLY A 118 -11.47 -13.53 -0.21
CA GLY A 118 -12.33 -13.94 -1.32
C GLY A 118 -11.70 -13.77 -2.71
N GLY A 119 -10.41 -13.43 -2.79
CA GLY A 119 -9.71 -13.27 -4.04
C GLY A 119 -9.32 -14.61 -4.70
N THR A 120 -9.44 -14.70 -6.01
CA THR A 120 -9.04 -15.89 -6.78
C THR A 120 -7.56 -15.80 -7.15
N VAL A 121 -6.81 -16.85 -6.84
CA VAL A 121 -5.38 -16.95 -7.19
C VAL A 121 -5.21 -18.07 -8.18
N ARG A 122 -4.53 -17.78 -9.28
CA ARG A 122 -4.09 -18.79 -10.24
C ARG A 122 -2.93 -19.54 -9.59
N GLU A 123 -3.21 -20.70 -9.02
CA GLU A 123 -2.15 -21.62 -8.65
C GLU A 123 -1.57 -22.19 -9.93
N ILE A 124 -0.29 -21.92 -10.17
CA ILE A 124 0.47 -22.71 -11.14
C ILE A 124 0.77 -24.01 -10.41
N GLU A 125 0.07 -25.09 -10.78
CA GLU A 125 0.52 -26.45 -10.48
C GLU A 125 1.95 -26.57 -11.00
N VAL A 126 2.90 -26.78 -10.09
CA VAL A 126 4.29 -27.12 -10.41
C VAL A 126 4.35 -28.59 -10.77
#